data_AF-A0A1M5HZ13-F1
#
_entry.id   AF-A0A1M5HZ13-F1
#
_cell.length_a   1.000
_cell.length_b   1.000
_cell.length_c   1.000
_cell.angle_alpha   90.00
_cell.angle_beta   90.00
_cell.angle_gamma   90.00
#
_symmetry.space_group_name_H-M   'P 1'
#
loop_
_entity.id
_entity.type
_entity.pdbx_description
1 polymer ?
#
loop_
_entity_poly.entity_id
_entity_poly.type
_entity_poly.pdbx_seq_one_letter_code
_entity_poly.pdbx_strand_id
1 'polypeptide(L)'
;MTTAPDLPRVDEPVFRVEALPLLPYAPHPGLLILTAPHCVLRSIPAYQELTTWRGNTRVLLLRTRRVLADAEHARHVPGVHAVTAIPAGEITVEARFAVVYARYLGQLRHQPPRPSLLAGSPVTCASSIAHATTRPREMTLLPHLTTLSARGVVRDVVVWEWMWWPEAHLRVGPDLPDENLLRSMLPRLLWLRHATRHNQLPRTRAGSLLAQALNGRALSIQDVYRHFRLVRELLGNRTTSSPPHVTRTSREPRNGVDPSSARRLRHHPRSQGSRPTTLGQSTRLPVQA
;
A
#
# COMPACT_ATOMS: atom_id res chain seq x y z
N MET A 1 -17.73 -2.39 -35.40
CA MET A 1 -17.73 -1.92 -33.99
C MET A 1 -17.78 -3.15 -33.11
N THR A 2 -16.66 -3.53 -32.50
CA THR A 2 -16.56 -4.73 -31.66
C THR A 2 -17.11 -4.38 -30.28
N THR A 3 -18.30 -4.87 -29.96
CA THR A 3 -18.90 -4.76 -28.62
C THR A 3 -18.03 -5.55 -27.64
N ALA A 4 -17.31 -4.84 -26.78
CA ALA A 4 -16.58 -5.47 -25.70
C ALA A 4 -17.57 -6.24 -24.81
N PRO A 5 -17.24 -7.47 -24.38
CA PRO A 5 -18.13 -8.28 -23.57
C PRO A 5 -18.45 -7.57 -22.26
N ASP A 6 -19.74 -7.58 -21.90
CA ASP A 6 -20.29 -7.02 -20.68
C ASP A 6 -19.73 -7.83 -19.49
N LEU A 7 -18.72 -7.28 -18.82
CA LEU A 7 -18.11 -7.94 -17.66
C LEU A 7 -19.09 -7.83 -16.49
N PRO A 8 -19.27 -8.89 -15.69
CA PRO A 8 -20.20 -8.89 -14.57
C PRO A 8 -19.91 -7.73 -13.60
N ARG A 9 -20.99 -7.12 -13.08
CA ARG A 9 -20.95 -6.15 -11.98
C ARG A 9 -20.24 -6.78 -10.77
N VAL A 10 -18.96 -6.53 -10.63
CA VAL A 10 -18.24 -6.81 -9.39
C VAL A 10 -18.23 -5.49 -8.62
N ASP A 11 -19.08 -5.40 -7.60
CA ASP A 11 -18.95 -4.35 -6.60
C ASP A 11 -17.53 -4.43 -6.04
N GLU A 12 -16.79 -3.33 -6.13
CA GLU A 12 -15.41 -3.32 -5.66
C GLU A 12 -15.40 -3.61 -4.15
N PRO A 13 -14.64 -4.61 -3.69
CA PRO A 13 -14.60 -4.92 -2.28
C PRO A 13 -14.02 -3.74 -1.49
N VAL A 14 -14.74 -3.34 -0.44
CA VAL A 14 -14.19 -2.46 0.59
C VAL A 14 -13.34 -3.32 1.52
N PHE A 15 -12.00 -3.21 1.44
CA PHE A 15 -11.15 -4.02 2.30
C PHE A 15 -11.05 -3.41 3.68
N ARG A 16 -11.37 -4.23 4.69
CA ARG A 16 -11.19 -3.90 6.09
C ARG A 16 -9.77 -4.23 6.52
N VAL A 17 -9.05 -3.26 7.06
CA VAL A 17 -7.68 -3.43 7.57
C VAL A 17 -7.63 -4.42 8.73
N GLU A 18 -8.70 -4.45 9.52
CA GLU A 18 -8.94 -5.43 10.59
C GLU A 18 -8.88 -6.88 10.10
N ALA A 19 -8.81 -7.11 8.78
CA ALA A 19 -8.50 -8.40 8.23
C ALA A 19 -7.17 -8.96 8.75
N LEU A 20 -6.13 -8.15 8.95
CA LEU A 20 -4.85 -8.61 9.51
C LEU A 20 -4.65 -8.12 10.95
N PRO A 21 -4.09 -8.96 11.84
CA PRO A 21 -3.76 -8.53 13.18
C PRO A 21 -2.70 -7.41 13.16
N LEU A 22 -2.46 -6.80 14.33
CA LEU A 22 -1.33 -5.89 14.48
C LEU A 22 -0.04 -6.67 14.25
N LEU A 23 0.80 -6.14 13.35
CA LEU A 23 2.07 -6.75 13.00
C LEU A 23 3.19 -6.04 13.78
N PRO A 24 4.25 -6.77 14.17
CA PRO A 24 5.33 -6.20 14.97
C PRO A 24 6.13 -5.16 14.17
N TYR A 25 6.96 -4.43 14.89
CA TYR A 25 7.94 -3.52 14.31
C TYR A 25 8.96 -4.28 13.43
N ALA A 26 9.28 -3.71 12.27
CA ALA A 26 10.28 -4.22 11.35
C ALA A 26 11.57 -3.38 11.45
N PRO A 27 12.68 -3.89 12.01
CA PRO A 27 13.91 -3.08 12.18
C PRO A 27 14.60 -2.71 10.86
N HIS A 28 14.27 -3.39 9.78
CA HIS A 28 14.80 -3.17 8.44
C HIS A 28 13.66 -3.21 7.43
N PRO A 29 13.87 -2.68 6.21
CA PRO A 29 12.95 -2.92 5.12
C PRO A 29 12.78 -4.42 4.89
N GLY A 30 11.67 -4.79 4.29
CA GLY A 30 11.35 -6.20 4.12
C GLY A 30 10.12 -6.45 3.29
N LEU A 31 9.65 -7.69 3.37
CA LEU A 31 8.45 -8.17 2.71
C LEU A 31 7.48 -8.75 3.73
N LEU A 32 6.20 -8.45 3.55
CA LEU A 32 5.12 -9.29 4.04
C LEU A 32 4.74 -10.27 2.94
N ILE A 33 4.70 -11.55 3.28
CA ILE A 33 4.39 -12.63 2.33
C ILE A 33 3.21 -13.40 2.90
N LEU A 34 2.17 -13.59 2.08
CA LEU A 34 1.05 -14.47 2.40
C LEU A 34 1.23 -15.80 1.68
N THR A 35 1.19 -16.89 2.43
CA THR A 35 1.43 -18.23 1.87
C THR A 35 0.40 -19.24 2.35
N ALA A 36 0.17 -20.26 1.54
CA ALA A 36 -0.49 -21.48 1.98
C ALA A 36 0.29 -22.15 3.14
N PRO A 37 -0.36 -22.96 3.99
CA PRO A 37 0.30 -23.62 5.12
C PRO A 37 1.50 -24.47 4.70
N HIS A 38 1.36 -25.16 3.57
CA HIS A 38 2.34 -26.10 3.01
C HIS A 38 3.38 -25.45 2.10
N CYS A 39 3.33 -24.13 1.92
CA CYS A 39 4.31 -23.41 1.11
C CYS A 39 5.69 -23.44 1.79
N VAL A 40 6.74 -23.76 1.02
CA VAL A 40 8.11 -23.81 1.49
C VAL A 40 8.96 -22.82 0.69
N LEU A 41 9.40 -21.74 1.34
CA LEU A 41 10.27 -20.73 0.74
C LEU A 41 11.75 -21.15 0.85
N ARG A 42 12.16 -22.27 0.24
CA ARG A 42 13.51 -22.87 0.41
C ARG A 42 14.67 -21.91 0.14
N SER A 43 14.47 -20.99 -0.79
CA SER A 43 15.46 -20.00 -1.25
C SER A 43 15.43 -18.70 -0.46
N ILE A 44 14.52 -18.59 0.51
CA ILE A 44 14.40 -17.44 1.42
C ILE A 44 14.53 -18.00 2.84
N PRO A 45 15.75 -18.29 3.32
CA PRO A 45 15.94 -19.08 4.54
C PRO A 45 15.62 -18.32 5.85
N ALA A 46 15.47 -16.99 5.81
CA ALA A 46 15.37 -16.15 7.02
C ALA A 46 14.07 -15.34 7.10
N TYR A 47 12.92 -16.01 6.94
CA TYR A 47 11.62 -15.40 7.26
C TYR A 47 11.19 -15.71 8.69
N GLN A 48 10.47 -14.76 9.30
CA GLN A 48 9.79 -14.93 10.57
C GLN A 48 8.30 -15.15 10.29
N GLU A 49 7.72 -16.23 10.79
CA GLU A 49 6.26 -16.35 10.82
C GLU A 49 5.71 -15.42 11.89
N LEU A 50 4.80 -14.53 11.50
CA LEU A 50 4.19 -13.56 12.40
C LEU A 50 2.88 -14.08 12.99
N THR A 51 2.04 -14.67 12.16
CA THR A 51 0.69 -15.11 12.52
C THR A 51 0.11 -16.00 11.42
N THR A 52 -0.96 -16.71 11.77
CA THR A 52 -1.89 -17.29 10.80
C THR A 52 -3.05 -16.32 10.54
N TRP A 53 -3.52 -16.29 9.31
CA TRP A 53 -4.64 -15.52 8.81
C TRP A 53 -5.66 -16.45 8.12
N ARG A 54 -6.88 -15.96 7.90
CA ARG A 54 -8.04 -16.65 7.32
C ARG A 54 -7.70 -17.78 6.34
N GLY A 55 -8.33 -18.95 6.53
CA GLY A 55 -8.11 -20.12 5.70
C GLY A 55 -6.69 -20.68 5.83
N ASN A 56 -6.13 -20.66 7.03
CA ASN A 56 -4.78 -21.13 7.37
C ASN A 56 -3.65 -20.48 6.54
N THR A 57 -3.87 -19.27 6.03
CA THR A 57 -2.85 -18.52 5.30
C THR A 57 -1.81 -18.01 6.29
N ARG A 58 -0.53 -18.37 6.11
CA ARG A 58 0.55 -17.86 6.97
C ARG A 58 0.94 -16.46 6.53
N VAL A 59 1.23 -15.61 7.51
CA VAL A 59 1.78 -14.27 7.30
C VAL A 59 3.24 -14.28 7.72
N LEU A 60 4.12 -14.14 6.75
CA LEU A 60 5.56 -14.19 6.95
C LEU A 60 6.16 -12.80 6.79
N LEU A 61 7.16 -12.50 7.60
CA LEU A 61 8.01 -11.32 7.50
C LEU A 61 9.40 -11.75 7.03
N LEU A 62 9.77 -11.35 5.82
CA LEU A 62 11.15 -11.44 5.36
C LEU A 62 11.83 -10.10 5.60
N ARG A 63 12.91 -10.09 6.38
CA ARG A 63 13.76 -8.90 6.54
C ARG A 63 14.82 -8.93 5.46
N THR A 64 14.85 -7.91 4.59
CA THR A 64 15.78 -7.90 3.48
C THR A 64 16.09 -6.49 2.99
N ARG A 65 17.35 -6.28 2.59
CA ARG A 65 17.79 -5.09 1.85
C ARG A 65 17.57 -5.23 0.35
N ARG A 66 17.32 -6.45 -0.14
CA ARG A 66 17.10 -6.80 -1.55
C ARG A 66 15.61 -6.93 -1.85
N VAL A 67 14.81 -6.00 -1.31
CA VAL A 67 13.34 -6.03 -1.32
C VAL A 67 12.76 -6.46 -2.65
N LEU A 68 13.16 -5.82 -3.75
CA LEU A 68 12.63 -6.13 -5.08
C LEU A 68 13.03 -7.52 -5.58
N ALA A 69 14.31 -7.89 -5.45
CA ALA A 69 14.80 -9.19 -5.92
C ALA A 69 14.16 -10.35 -5.15
N ASP A 70 14.05 -10.22 -3.83
CA ASP A 70 13.43 -11.24 -2.99
C ASP A 70 11.92 -11.30 -3.19
N ALA A 71 11.27 -10.17 -3.53
CA ALA A 71 9.85 -10.15 -3.86
C ALA A 71 9.56 -10.82 -5.20
N GLU A 72 10.38 -10.57 -6.22
CA GLU A 72 10.34 -11.29 -7.49
C GLU A 72 10.59 -12.78 -7.29
N HIS A 73 11.55 -13.14 -6.46
CA HIS A 73 11.79 -14.54 -6.15
C HIS A 73 10.59 -15.18 -5.44
N ALA A 74 10.05 -14.52 -4.41
CA ALA A 74 8.93 -15.03 -3.61
C ALA A 74 7.65 -15.22 -4.44
N ARG A 75 7.31 -14.29 -5.35
CA ARG A 75 6.05 -14.35 -6.09
C ARG A 75 5.91 -15.58 -7.01
N HIS A 76 7.02 -16.21 -7.38
CA HIS A 76 7.00 -17.40 -8.24
C HIS A 76 6.98 -18.71 -7.44
N VAL A 77 7.08 -18.65 -6.10
CA VAL A 77 7.05 -19.86 -5.27
C VAL A 77 5.61 -20.39 -5.19
N PRO A 78 5.37 -21.67 -5.53
CA PRO A 78 4.05 -22.28 -5.39
C PRO A 78 3.50 -22.17 -3.97
N GLY A 79 2.23 -21.76 -3.87
CA GLY A 79 1.56 -21.53 -2.60
C GLY A 79 1.77 -20.12 -2.03
N VAL A 80 2.58 -19.25 -2.66
CA VAL A 80 2.54 -17.82 -2.34
C VAL A 80 1.30 -17.20 -2.96
N HIS A 81 0.59 -16.39 -2.18
CA HIS A 81 -0.66 -15.73 -2.58
C HIS A 81 -0.47 -14.24 -2.83
N ALA A 82 0.46 -13.62 -2.11
CA ALA A 82 0.71 -12.19 -2.15
C ALA A 82 2.09 -11.85 -1.59
N VAL A 83 2.71 -10.81 -2.14
CA VAL A 83 3.94 -10.23 -1.61
C VAL A 83 3.77 -8.72 -1.51
N THR A 84 4.21 -8.14 -0.40
CA THR A 84 4.17 -6.68 -0.20
C THR A 84 5.45 -6.15 0.39
N ALA A 85 6.05 -5.16 -0.28
CA ALA A 85 7.20 -4.46 0.25
C ALA A 85 6.81 -3.47 1.35
N ILE A 86 7.61 -3.46 2.43
CA ILE A 86 7.40 -2.63 3.62
C ILE A 86 8.68 -1.86 4.01
N PRO A 87 8.55 -0.65 4.59
CA PRO A 87 9.69 0.10 5.11
C PRO A 87 10.24 -0.53 6.39
N ALA A 88 11.44 -0.08 6.77
CA ALA A 88 11.86 -0.19 8.16
C ALA A 88 10.92 0.67 9.03
N GLY A 89 10.64 0.20 10.23
CA GLY A 89 9.81 0.90 11.20
C GLY A 89 8.55 0.12 11.58
N GLU A 90 7.54 0.87 12.01
CA GLU A 90 6.22 0.34 12.27
C GLU A 90 5.56 -0.12 10.96
N ILE A 91 4.96 -1.32 10.97
CA ILE A 91 4.19 -1.82 9.84
C ILE A 91 2.83 -1.11 9.84
N THR A 92 2.70 -0.13 8.96
CA THR A 92 1.54 0.76 8.92
C THR A 92 0.25 0.04 8.50
N VAL A 93 -0.88 0.71 8.70
CA VAL A 93 -2.19 0.28 8.22
C VAL A 93 -2.20 0.08 6.70
N GLU A 94 -1.54 0.96 5.95
CA GLU A 94 -1.45 0.92 4.49
C GLU A 94 -0.62 -0.26 4.00
N ALA A 95 0.48 -0.59 4.70
CA ALA A 95 1.27 -1.78 4.40
C ALA A 95 0.46 -3.07 4.59
N ARG A 96 -0.29 -3.17 5.71
CA ARG A 96 -1.22 -4.29 5.96
C ARG A 96 -2.33 -4.37 4.92
N PHE A 97 -2.87 -3.23 4.52
CA PHE A 97 -3.86 -3.18 3.45
C PHE A 97 -3.28 -3.62 2.11
N ALA A 98 -2.07 -3.17 1.75
CA ALA A 98 -1.43 -3.51 0.48
C ALA A 98 -1.23 -5.02 0.31
N VAL A 99 -0.97 -5.76 1.39
CA VAL A 99 -0.83 -7.23 1.34
C VAL A 99 -2.17 -7.95 1.23
N VAL A 100 -3.22 -7.46 1.87
CA VAL A 100 -4.59 -7.97 1.67
C VAL A 100 -5.04 -7.71 0.23
N TYR A 101 -4.75 -6.51 -0.29
CA TYR A 101 -5.05 -6.12 -1.66
C TYR A 101 -4.29 -6.97 -2.68
N ALA A 102 -3.00 -7.26 -2.43
CA ALA A 102 -2.22 -8.16 -3.27
C ALA A 102 -2.84 -9.56 -3.37
N ARG A 103 -3.36 -10.11 -2.27
CA ARG A 103 -4.06 -11.41 -2.31
C ARG A 103 -5.30 -11.34 -3.19
N TYR A 104 -6.08 -10.27 -3.09
CA TYR A 104 -7.25 -10.05 -3.93
C TYR A 104 -6.88 -9.96 -5.42
N LEU A 105 -5.82 -9.22 -5.76
CA LEU A 105 -5.31 -9.18 -7.13
C LEU A 105 -4.91 -10.56 -7.63
N GLY A 106 -4.33 -11.41 -6.76
CA GLY A 106 -3.94 -12.79 -7.10
C GLY A 106 -5.16 -13.64 -7.41
N GLN A 107 -6.20 -13.54 -6.58
CA GLN A 107 -7.48 -14.22 -6.79
C GLN A 107 -8.15 -13.80 -8.10
N LEU A 108 -8.18 -12.49 -8.39
CA LEU A 108 -8.73 -11.98 -9.66
C LEU A 108 -7.97 -12.53 -10.88
N ARG A 109 -6.66 -12.76 -10.77
CA ARG A 109 -5.84 -13.29 -11.88
C ARG A 109 -6.02 -14.77 -12.11
N HIS A 110 -6.39 -15.52 -11.07
CA HIS A 110 -6.63 -16.95 -11.17
C HIS A 110 -8.06 -17.29 -11.63
N GLN A 111 -8.92 -16.29 -11.84
CA GLN A 111 -10.23 -16.50 -12.46
C GLN A 111 -10.07 -16.74 -13.97
N PRO A 112 -10.59 -17.86 -14.52
CA PRO A 112 -10.68 -18.06 -15.97
C PRO A 112 -11.54 -16.94 -16.60
N PRO A 113 -11.27 -16.49 -17.85
CA PRO A 113 -10.58 -17.20 -18.93
C PRO A 113 -9.21 -16.60 -19.30
N ARG A 114 -8.51 -15.92 -18.39
CA ARG A 114 -7.22 -15.26 -18.71
C ARG A 114 -6.04 -16.08 -18.20
N PRO A 115 -5.49 -17.03 -18.99
CA PRO A 115 -4.24 -17.67 -18.66
C PRO A 115 -3.11 -16.64 -18.82
N SER A 116 -2.82 -15.86 -17.78
CA SER A 116 -1.54 -15.16 -17.74
C SER A 116 -0.48 -16.15 -17.28
N LEU A 117 0.01 -16.97 -18.22
CA LEU A 117 1.09 -17.95 -18.03
C LEU A 117 2.39 -17.35 -17.44
N LEU A 118 2.49 -16.02 -17.39
CA LEU A 118 3.65 -15.27 -16.89
C LEU A 118 3.49 -14.71 -15.47
N ALA A 119 2.30 -14.76 -14.86
CA ALA A 119 2.05 -14.02 -13.63
C ALA A 119 2.22 -14.90 -12.39
N GLY A 120 3.39 -14.80 -11.73
CA GLY A 120 3.52 -15.11 -10.31
C GLY A 120 2.60 -14.21 -9.46
N SER A 121 2.53 -14.47 -8.15
CA SER A 121 1.71 -13.69 -7.21
C SER A 121 1.93 -12.18 -7.35
N PRO A 122 0.92 -11.33 -7.10
CA PRO A 122 1.11 -9.88 -7.18
C PRO A 122 2.11 -9.40 -6.14
N VAL A 123 2.97 -8.46 -6.55
CA VAL A 123 3.90 -7.77 -5.68
C VAL A 123 3.45 -6.33 -5.51
N THR A 124 3.02 -5.96 -4.31
CA THR A 124 2.50 -4.62 -4.03
C THR A 124 3.38 -3.84 -3.05
N CYS A 125 3.11 -2.56 -2.93
CA CYS A 125 3.68 -1.71 -1.89
C CYS A 125 2.74 -0.55 -1.57
N ALA A 126 2.91 0.02 -0.38
CA ALA A 126 2.28 1.29 -0.05
C ALA A 126 3.01 2.46 -0.75
N SER A 127 2.31 3.58 -0.94
CA SER A 127 2.84 4.75 -1.67
C SER A 127 4.19 5.26 -1.18
N SER A 128 4.47 5.26 0.12
CA SER A 128 5.76 5.70 0.64
C SER A 128 6.93 4.83 0.16
N ILE A 129 6.73 3.52 0.05
CA ILE A 129 7.78 2.57 -0.38
C ILE A 129 7.97 2.55 -1.88
N ALA A 130 6.89 2.70 -2.64
CA ALA A 130 6.94 2.77 -4.10
C ALA A 130 7.93 3.82 -4.60
N HIS A 131 8.18 4.87 -3.82
CA HIS A 131 9.05 5.99 -4.18
C HIS A 131 10.51 5.79 -3.79
N ALA A 132 10.78 4.95 -2.78
CA ALA A 132 12.13 4.75 -2.23
C ALA A 132 12.89 3.61 -2.90
N THR A 133 12.23 2.80 -3.74
CA THR A 133 12.83 1.57 -4.28
C THR A 133 13.27 1.78 -5.73
N THR A 134 14.58 1.62 -5.99
CA THR A 134 15.11 1.55 -7.35
C THR A 134 14.60 0.29 -8.04
N ARG A 135 14.06 0.43 -9.25
CA ARG A 135 13.50 -0.68 -10.05
C ARG A 135 14.26 -0.82 -11.38
N PRO A 136 14.36 -2.04 -11.94
CA PRO A 136 14.78 -2.27 -13.32
C PRO A 136 13.90 -1.49 -14.29
N ARG A 137 14.45 -1.12 -15.45
CA ARG A 137 13.74 -0.33 -16.48
C ARG A 137 12.58 -1.11 -17.11
N GLU A 138 12.67 -2.43 -17.04
CA GLU A 138 11.71 -3.40 -17.55
C GLU A 138 10.51 -3.60 -16.61
N MET A 139 10.52 -2.98 -15.43
CA MET A 139 9.40 -2.97 -14.49
C MET A 139 8.74 -1.60 -14.44
N THR A 140 7.41 -1.62 -14.35
CA THR A 140 6.58 -0.44 -14.14
C THR A 140 5.84 -0.52 -12.82
N LEU A 141 5.30 0.62 -12.39
CA LEU A 141 4.52 0.78 -11.19
C LEU A 141 3.08 1.06 -11.61
N LEU A 142 2.20 0.10 -11.38
CA LEU A 142 0.78 0.25 -11.67
C LEU A 142 0.05 0.75 -10.41
N PRO A 143 -0.48 1.99 -10.40
CA PRO A 143 -1.23 2.48 -9.25
C PRO A 143 -2.63 1.88 -9.26
N HIS A 144 -3.03 1.23 -8.18
CA HIS A 144 -4.40 0.78 -7.98
C HIS A 144 -5.14 1.75 -7.08
N LEU A 145 -6.20 2.37 -7.61
CA LEU A 145 -7.09 3.22 -6.85
C LEU A 145 -8.10 2.33 -6.12
N THR A 146 -8.12 2.36 -4.80
CA THR A 146 -8.95 1.45 -4.01
C THR A 146 -9.45 2.11 -2.72
N THR A 147 -10.39 1.45 -2.04
CA THR A 147 -11.03 1.96 -0.83
C THR A 147 -10.53 1.19 0.39
N LEU A 148 -9.93 1.93 1.32
CA LEU A 148 -9.53 1.46 2.64
C LEU A 148 -10.65 1.71 3.65
N SER A 149 -11.00 0.69 4.43
CA SER A 149 -11.81 0.85 5.64
C SER A 149 -11.04 0.40 6.88
N ALA A 150 -10.93 1.28 7.87
CA ALA A 150 -10.27 0.99 9.15
C ALA A 150 -10.95 1.74 10.29
N ARG A 151 -11.36 1.02 11.35
CA ARG A 151 -11.99 1.64 12.55
C ARG A 151 -13.17 2.55 12.20
N GLY A 152 -14.02 2.12 11.27
CA GLY A 152 -15.17 2.89 10.79
C GLY A 152 -14.84 4.04 9.83
N VAL A 153 -13.57 4.39 9.63
CA VAL A 153 -13.15 5.43 8.68
C VAL A 153 -12.94 4.80 7.30
N VAL A 154 -13.58 5.38 6.29
CA VAL A 154 -13.44 4.98 4.89
C VAL A 154 -12.69 6.07 4.13
N ARG A 155 -11.59 5.71 3.47
CA ARG A 155 -10.84 6.64 2.61
C ARG A 155 -10.35 5.95 1.35
N ASP A 156 -10.28 6.72 0.27
CA ASP A 156 -9.70 6.28 -0.99
C ASP A 156 -8.16 6.37 -0.90
N VAL A 157 -7.47 5.31 -1.32
CA VAL A 157 -6.01 5.17 -1.23
C VAL A 157 -5.43 4.63 -2.54
N VAL A 158 -4.11 4.75 -2.68
CA VAL A 158 -3.35 4.14 -3.77
C VAL A 158 -2.54 2.99 -3.21
N VAL A 159 -2.67 1.82 -3.83
CA VAL A 159 -1.72 0.71 -3.65
C VAL A 159 -0.96 0.55 -4.94
N TRP A 160 0.35 0.47 -4.83
CA TRP A 160 1.21 0.34 -5.98
C TRP A 160 1.52 -1.12 -6.23
N GLU A 161 1.50 -1.54 -7.48
CA GLU A 161 1.93 -2.87 -7.88
C GLU A 161 3.17 -2.80 -8.77
N TRP A 162 4.18 -3.58 -8.41
CA TRP A 162 5.34 -3.82 -9.29
C TRP A 162 4.97 -4.86 -10.32
N MET A 163 5.13 -4.49 -11.59
CA MET A 163 4.73 -5.33 -12.70
C MET A 163 5.76 -5.22 -13.81
N TRP A 164 6.08 -6.33 -14.48
CA TRP A 164 6.89 -6.29 -15.70
C TRP A 164 6.12 -5.62 -16.83
N TRP A 165 6.80 -4.85 -17.67
CA TRP A 165 6.18 -4.15 -18.79
C TRP A 165 5.29 -5.04 -19.68
N PRO A 166 5.72 -6.26 -20.09
CA PRO A 166 4.86 -7.16 -20.84
C PRO A 166 3.57 -7.55 -20.09
N GLU A 167 3.68 -7.80 -18.77
CA GLU A 167 2.51 -8.12 -17.93
C GLU A 167 1.57 -6.91 -17.83
N ALA A 168 2.12 -5.70 -17.72
CA ALA A 168 1.35 -4.46 -17.66
C ALA A 168 0.61 -4.21 -18.99
N HIS A 169 1.27 -4.38 -20.13
CA HIS A 169 0.64 -4.25 -21.45
C HIS A 169 -0.54 -5.21 -21.63
N LEU A 170 -0.38 -6.46 -21.21
CA LEU A 170 -1.46 -7.45 -21.26
C LEU A 170 -2.65 -7.07 -20.37
N ARG A 171 -2.41 -6.35 -19.27
CA ARG A 171 -3.45 -6.00 -18.29
C ARG A 171 -4.19 -4.72 -18.61
N VAL A 172 -3.48 -3.66 -18.98
CA VAL A 172 -4.07 -2.33 -19.14
C VAL A 172 -3.92 -1.75 -20.55
N GLY A 173 -3.27 -2.47 -21.45
CA GLY A 173 -3.08 -2.09 -22.85
C GLY A 173 -1.65 -1.57 -23.14
N PRO A 174 -1.29 -1.47 -24.44
CA PRO A 174 0.04 -1.06 -24.87
C PRO A 174 0.34 0.43 -24.58
N ASP A 175 -0.70 1.26 -24.53
CA ASP A 175 -0.57 2.71 -24.37
C ASP A 175 -0.61 3.11 -22.89
N LEU A 176 0.41 2.68 -22.14
CA LEU A 176 0.60 3.07 -20.74
C LEU A 176 1.05 4.54 -20.65
N PRO A 177 0.23 5.46 -20.10
CA PRO A 177 0.69 6.79 -19.75
C PRO A 177 1.93 6.75 -18.86
N ASP A 178 2.77 7.76 -19.07
CA ASP A 178 3.99 7.99 -18.30
C ASP A 178 3.73 7.94 -16.78
N GLU A 179 4.61 7.26 -16.05
CA GLU A 179 4.45 7.05 -14.61
C GLU A 179 4.46 8.38 -13.85
N ASN A 180 5.30 9.34 -14.25
CA ASN A 180 5.37 10.64 -13.59
C ASN A 180 4.10 11.45 -13.83
N LEU A 181 3.57 11.40 -15.05
CA LEU A 181 2.27 11.99 -15.38
C LEU A 181 1.16 11.40 -14.49
N LEU A 182 1.03 10.08 -14.43
CA LEU A 182 0.03 9.44 -13.57
C LEU A 182 0.20 9.84 -12.10
N ARG A 183 1.45 9.85 -11.62
CA ARG A 183 1.79 10.25 -10.25
C ARG A 183 1.35 11.67 -9.94
N SER A 184 1.60 12.61 -10.86
CA SER A 184 1.16 14.01 -10.72
C SER A 184 -0.36 14.15 -10.65
N MET A 185 -1.10 13.21 -11.25
CA MET A 185 -2.56 13.20 -11.27
C MET A 185 -3.18 12.50 -10.05
N LEU A 186 -2.41 11.74 -9.25
CA LEU A 186 -2.97 10.89 -8.19
C LEU A 186 -3.90 11.59 -7.19
N PRO A 187 -3.56 12.77 -6.63
CA PRO A 187 -4.49 13.45 -5.71
C PRO A 187 -5.85 13.74 -6.37
N ARG A 188 -5.84 14.12 -7.64
CA ARG A 188 -7.04 14.41 -8.41
C ARG A 188 -7.78 13.13 -8.83
N LEU A 189 -7.06 12.05 -9.10
CA LEU A 189 -7.63 10.73 -9.36
C LEU A 189 -8.33 10.15 -8.12
N LEU A 190 -7.73 10.30 -6.93
CA LEU A 190 -8.38 9.90 -5.67
C LEU A 190 -9.64 10.73 -5.40
N TRP A 191 -9.59 12.04 -5.66
CA TRP A 191 -10.79 12.87 -5.60
C TRP A 191 -11.86 12.39 -6.60
N LEU A 192 -11.48 12.09 -7.84
CA LEU A 192 -12.43 11.63 -8.86
C LEU A 192 -13.05 10.29 -8.47
N ARG A 193 -12.24 9.36 -7.94
CA ARG A 193 -12.73 8.10 -7.37
C ARG A 193 -13.74 8.35 -6.26
N HIS A 194 -13.41 9.22 -5.30
CA HIS A 194 -14.34 9.60 -4.24
C HIS A 194 -15.67 10.13 -4.81
N ALA A 195 -15.59 11.05 -5.79
CA ALA A 195 -16.76 11.60 -6.47
C ALA A 195 -17.58 10.51 -7.17
N THR A 196 -16.96 9.54 -7.85
CA THR A 196 -17.68 8.41 -8.47
C THR A 196 -18.40 7.55 -7.44
N ARG A 197 -17.74 7.22 -6.32
CA ARG A 197 -18.30 6.38 -5.26
C ARG A 197 -19.51 7.03 -4.58
N HIS A 198 -19.56 8.36 -4.53
CA HIS A 198 -20.66 9.12 -3.91
C HIS A 198 -21.65 9.70 -4.93
N ASN A 199 -21.57 9.34 -6.21
CA ASN A 199 -22.38 9.90 -7.29
C ASN A 199 -22.32 11.44 -7.38
N GLN A 200 -21.13 12.00 -7.10
CA GLN A 200 -20.82 13.43 -7.07
C GLN A 200 -19.88 13.86 -8.20
N LEU A 201 -19.92 13.14 -9.34
CA LEU A 201 -19.16 13.56 -10.52
C LEU A 201 -19.58 14.97 -10.97
N PRO A 202 -18.64 15.76 -11.55
CA PRO A 202 -18.98 17.08 -12.10
C PRO A 202 -20.12 16.99 -13.11
N ARG A 203 -21.04 17.96 -13.07
CA ARG A 203 -22.17 18.07 -14.01
C ARG A 203 -21.73 18.62 -15.37
N THR A 204 -20.79 17.92 -16.01
CA THR A 204 -20.28 18.21 -17.35
C THR A 204 -20.55 17.04 -18.28
N ARG A 205 -20.43 17.24 -19.60
CA ARG A 205 -20.56 16.15 -20.59
C ARG A 205 -19.61 15.00 -20.28
N ALA A 206 -18.34 15.29 -20.00
CA ALA A 206 -17.36 14.26 -19.62
C ALA A 206 -17.72 13.55 -18.32
N GLY A 207 -18.31 14.26 -17.35
CA GLY A 207 -18.78 13.68 -16.09
C GLY A 207 -19.92 12.70 -16.31
N SER A 208 -20.91 13.08 -17.13
CA SER A 208 -22.02 12.19 -17.50
C SER A 208 -21.56 10.96 -18.28
N LEU A 209 -20.64 11.12 -19.24
CA LEU A 209 -20.08 9.99 -20.01
C LEU A 209 -19.28 9.04 -19.12
N LEU A 210 -18.47 9.57 -18.19
CA LEU A 210 -17.75 8.74 -17.23
C LEU A 210 -18.72 8.03 -16.28
N ALA A 211 -19.75 8.70 -15.77
CA ALA A 211 -20.76 8.09 -14.92
C ALA A 211 -21.46 6.91 -15.62
N GLN A 212 -21.83 7.08 -16.89
CA GLN A 212 -22.42 6.02 -17.71
C GLN A 212 -21.46 4.85 -17.90
N ALA A 213 -20.19 5.12 -18.23
CA ALA A 213 -19.18 4.09 -18.43
C ALA A 213 -18.88 3.28 -17.15
N LEU A 214 -18.94 3.93 -15.99
CA LEU A 214 -18.72 3.28 -14.70
C LEU A 214 -19.97 2.52 -14.20
N ASN A 215 -21.16 2.92 -14.64
CA ASN A 215 -22.43 2.29 -14.27
C ASN A 215 -22.60 2.15 -12.73
N GLY A 216 -22.29 3.22 -12.00
CA GLY A 216 -22.36 3.28 -10.54
C GLY A 216 -21.16 2.72 -9.79
N ARG A 217 -20.16 2.14 -10.47
CA ARG A 217 -18.92 1.67 -9.84
C ARG A 217 -17.99 2.84 -9.51
N ALA A 218 -17.13 2.64 -8.50
CA ALA A 218 -16.03 3.55 -8.23
C ALA A 218 -14.96 3.47 -9.34
N LEU A 219 -14.28 4.59 -9.62
CA LEU A 219 -13.20 4.67 -10.59
C LEU A 219 -12.03 3.74 -10.20
N SER A 220 -11.74 2.74 -11.04
CA SER A 220 -10.52 1.92 -10.94
C SER A 220 -9.41 2.47 -11.84
N ILE A 221 -8.19 1.96 -11.68
CA ILE A 221 -7.11 2.35 -12.58
C ILE A 221 -7.34 1.86 -14.03
N GLN A 222 -7.96 0.69 -14.22
CA GLN A 222 -8.29 0.21 -15.56
C GLN A 222 -9.25 1.16 -16.27
N ASP A 223 -10.22 1.73 -15.54
CA ASP A 223 -11.12 2.75 -16.08
C ASP A 223 -10.36 4.03 -16.43
N VAL A 224 -9.36 4.43 -15.64
CA VAL A 224 -8.48 5.58 -15.94
C VAL A 224 -7.72 5.38 -17.25
N TYR A 225 -7.13 4.21 -17.47
CA TYR A 225 -6.43 3.90 -18.73
C TYR A 225 -7.41 3.87 -19.91
N ARG A 226 -8.54 3.16 -19.77
CA ARG A 226 -9.54 3.02 -20.83
C ARG A 226 -10.19 4.35 -21.22
N HIS A 227 -10.44 5.22 -20.25
CA HIS A 227 -11.13 6.50 -20.44
C HIS A 227 -10.20 7.70 -20.22
N PHE A 228 -8.91 7.54 -20.52
CA PHE A 228 -7.88 8.52 -20.17
C PHE A 228 -8.18 9.95 -20.66
N ARG A 229 -8.75 10.10 -21.86
CA ARG A 229 -9.15 11.42 -22.40
C ARG A 229 -10.24 12.08 -21.56
N LEU A 230 -11.30 11.35 -21.20
CA LEU A 230 -12.39 11.85 -20.35
C LEU A 230 -11.90 12.20 -18.95
N VAL A 231 -11.06 11.33 -18.38
CA VAL A 231 -10.45 11.59 -17.07
C VAL A 231 -9.59 12.86 -17.12
N ARG A 232 -8.72 13.01 -18.13
CA ARG A 232 -7.91 14.23 -18.28
C ARG A 232 -8.75 15.50 -18.42
N GLU A 233 -9.84 15.47 -19.17
CA GLU A 233 -10.76 16.62 -19.28
C GLU A 233 -11.33 17.01 -17.92
N LEU A 234 -11.83 16.04 -17.15
CA LEU A 234 -12.37 16.26 -15.80
C LEU A 234 -11.33 16.77 -14.81
N LEU A 235 -10.07 16.35 -14.96
CA LEU A 235 -8.97 16.82 -14.11
C LEU A 235 -8.38 18.16 -14.55
N GLY A 236 -8.52 18.53 -15.81
CA GLY A 236 -8.07 19.81 -16.39
C GLY A 236 -8.95 20.98 -15.97
N ASN A 237 -10.26 20.77 -15.85
CA ASN A 237 -11.24 21.82 -15.49
C ASN A 237 -11.19 22.27 -14.00
N ARG A 238 -10.21 21.80 -13.23
CA ARG A 238 -10.05 22.07 -11.79
C ARG A 238 -8.90 23.01 -11.43
N THR A 239 -8.30 23.71 -12.39
CA THR A 239 -7.19 24.64 -12.15
C THR A 239 -7.54 25.90 -11.34
N THR A 240 -8.75 26.06 -10.80
CA THR A 240 -9.15 27.28 -10.08
C THR A 240 -9.89 27.09 -8.75
N SER A 241 -9.96 25.88 -8.17
CA SER A 241 -10.53 25.73 -6.81
C SER A 241 -9.59 25.01 -5.87
N SER A 242 -9.08 25.76 -4.88
CA SER A 242 -8.37 25.27 -3.70
C SER A 242 -9.07 24.06 -3.07
N PRO A 243 -8.32 23.15 -2.43
CA PRO A 243 -8.92 22.07 -1.66
C PRO A 243 -9.83 22.64 -0.56
N PRO A 244 -10.93 21.95 -0.19
CA PRO A 244 -11.73 22.35 0.94
C PRO A 244 -10.86 22.31 2.19
N HIS A 245 -10.63 23.49 2.75
CA HIS A 245 -10.06 23.67 4.07
C HIS A 245 -10.91 22.83 5.03
N VAL A 246 -10.30 21.82 5.65
CA VAL A 246 -10.91 21.17 6.82
C VAL A 246 -11.01 22.27 7.87
N THR A 247 -12.22 22.78 8.07
CA THR A 247 -12.55 23.70 9.15
C THR A 247 -12.37 22.93 10.45
N ARG A 248 -11.17 23.02 11.01
CA ARG A 248 -10.88 22.59 12.36
C ARG A 248 -11.66 23.53 13.27
N THR A 249 -12.81 23.07 13.74
CA THR A 249 -13.56 23.71 14.83
C THR A 249 -12.73 23.62 16.10
N SER A 250 -11.80 24.56 16.26
CA SER A 250 -11.20 24.88 17.55
C SER A 250 -12.32 25.42 18.46
N ARG A 251 -12.93 24.51 19.21
CA ARG A 251 -13.78 24.87 20.34
C ARG A 251 -12.85 25.13 21.52
N GLU A 252 -12.59 26.41 21.74
CA GLU A 252 -11.90 26.98 22.89
C GLU A 252 -12.73 26.74 24.17
N PRO A 253 -12.19 26.14 25.24
CA PRO A 253 -12.76 26.30 26.57
C PRO A 253 -12.09 27.51 27.24
N ARG A 254 -12.82 28.62 27.30
CA ARG A 254 -12.62 29.63 28.35
C ARG A 254 -13.04 29.00 29.66
N ASN A 255 -12.12 28.93 30.62
CA ASN A 255 -12.43 29.10 32.03
C ASN A 255 -11.14 29.52 32.75
N GLY A 256 -11.16 30.76 33.24
CA GLY A 256 -10.10 31.32 34.06
C GLY A 256 -10.13 30.73 35.46
N VAL A 257 -8.94 30.54 36.02
CA VAL A 257 -8.71 30.47 37.46
C VAL A 257 -7.41 31.22 37.77
N ASP A 258 -7.51 32.02 38.80
CA ASP A 258 -6.63 33.04 39.38
C ASP A 258 -5.13 32.67 39.56
N PRO A 259 -4.20 33.64 39.39
CA PRO A 259 -2.81 33.51 39.81
C PRO A 259 -2.60 34.22 41.16
N SER A 260 -2.86 33.51 42.26
CA SER A 260 -2.37 33.92 43.59
C SER A 260 -2.33 32.75 44.55
N SER A 261 -1.19 32.07 44.60
CA SER A 261 -0.66 31.53 45.85
C SER A 261 0.83 31.30 45.74
N ALA A 262 1.50 31.83 46.73
CA ALA A 262 2.91 32.11 46.77
C ALA A 262 3.75 30.89 47.23
N ARG A 263 5.03 31.00 46.89
CA ARG A 263 6.19 30.71 47.76
C ARG A 263 6.51 29.26 48.15
N ARG A 264 7.75 28.94 47.75
CA ARG A 264 8.85 28.33 48.52
C ARG A 264 8.71 26.85 48.85
N LEU A 265 9.67 26.07 48.36
CA LEU A 265 10.79 25.62 49.20
C LEU A 265 11.98 25.19 48.33
N ARG A 266 13.16 25.52 48.84
CA ARG A 266 14.49 25.19 48.32
C ARG A 266 14.77 23.71 48.58
N HIS A 267 15.56 23.04 47.74
CA HIS A 267 16.86 22.45 48.12
C HIS A 267 17.48 21.64 46.97
N HIS A 268 18.67 22.08 46.55
CA HIS A 268 19.72 21.27 45.95
C HIS A 268 20.24 20.25 47.00
N PRO A 269 20.79 19.07 46.61
CA PRO A 269 22.12 19.05 46.01
C PRO A 269 22.44 17.95 44.97
N ARG A 270 23.56 18.24 44.29
CA ARG A 270 24.46 17.38 43.51
C ARG A 270 24.62 15.95 44.03
N SER A 271 24.81 15.00 43.10
CA SER A 271 25.89 14.01 43.24
C SER A 271 26.50 13.65 41.87
N GLN A 272 27.81 13.85 41.80
CA GLN A 272 28.73 13.29 40.83
C GLN A 272 28.99 11.82 41.20
N GLY A 273 29.21 10.98 40.20
CA GLY A 273 29.58 9.58 40.40
C GLY A 273 30.30 9.02 39.17
N SER A 274 31.53 9.46 38.96
CA SER A 274 32.49 8.80 38.07
C SER A 274 32.94 7.48 38.68
N ARG A 275 32.96 6.39 37.89
CA ARG A 275 34.00 5.34 37.99
C ARG A 275 34.05 4.45 36.75
N PRO A 276 35.20 4.38 36.05
CA PRO A 276 35.54 3.34 35.08
C PRO A 276 36.48 2.30 35.70
N THR A 277 36.19 1.01 35.50
CA THR A 277 37.05 -0.16 35.79
C THR A 277 36.33 -1.37 35.17
N THR A 278 36.91 -2.37 34.49
CA THR A 278 38.28 -2.92 34.46
C THR A 278 38.45 -3.79 33.19
N LEU A 279 39.71 -3.98 32.82
CA LEU A 279 40.29 -4.97 31.90
C LEU A 279 39.63 -6.36 31.89
N GLY A 280 39.72 -6.98 30.70
CA GLY A 280 40.39 -8.28 30.54
C GLY A 280 39.48 -9.49 30.38
N GLN A 281 39.47 -10.09 29.18
CA GLN A 281 40.12 -11.39 28.99
C GLN A 281 40.11 -11.79 27.51
N SER A 282 41.30 -12.11 27.03
CA SER A 282 41.64 -12.66 25.74
C SER A 282 41.66 -14.18 25.90
N THR A 283 40.83 -14.91 25.14
CA THR A 283 40.95 -16.37 25.02
C THR A 283 41.13 -16.73 23.56
N ARG A 284 42.35 -17.14 23.22
CA ARG A 284 42.71 -17.82 21.97
C ARG A 284 42.35 -19.31 22.08
N LEU A 285 41.76 -19.84 20.99
CA LEU A 285 41.96 -21.13 20.29
C LEU A 285 42.07 -22.46 21.10
N PRO A 286 41.62 -23.59 20.54
CA PRO A 286 42.43 -24.30 19.54
C PRO A 286 41.69 -24.70 18.25
N VAL A 287 42.46 -24.63 17.18
CA VAL A 287 42.30 -25.37 15.93
C VAL A 287 42.50 -26.86 16.24
N GLN A 288 41.62 -27.72 15.73
CA GLN A 288 41.92 -29.15 15.55
C GLN A 288 41.97 -29.45 14.05
N ALA A 289 43.01 -30.21 13.71
CA ALA A 289 43.34 -30.75 12.39
C ALA A 289 42.41 -31.91 12.01
#